data_AF-A0A1L8WRE6-F1
#
_entry.id   AF-A0A1L8WRE6-F1
#
_cell.length_a   1.000
_cell.length_b   1.000
_cell.length_c   1.000
_cell.angle_alpha   90.00
_cell.angle_beta   90.00
_cell.angle_gamma   90.00
#
_symmetry.space_group_name_H-M   'P 1'
#
loop_
_entity.id
_entity.type
_entity.pdbx_description
1 polymer ?
#
loop_
_entity_poly.entity_id
_entity_poly.type
_entity_poly.pdbx_seq_one_letter_code
_entity_poly.pdbx_strand_id
1 'polypeptide(L)'
;MSHNSVDKQYGNVLRELMVSIGILNSDIVYTSHEKNKIPIGENIYDYLGDRIEKSNIVLFLLSESYFKSVVCLNEMGASWVTKNEYYMFFIPGFDRNLKAFMDCCINQKKMGIVLNGDNSCKEGLREFVKELSLKMKVDVPVEVLYDEVEKSCELLRKLTPSNATYVASITDIIKYTDYIFCKIDILIPTGESFHAEESHWLQLYYRFIPIAQDITIGSRVKFKVKAITDFEVEKYGNYNFRNVYVYPDFINLI
;
A
#
# COMPACT_ATOMS: atom_id res chain seq x y z
N MET A 1 15.50 -3.48 0.37
CA MET A 1 14.02 -3.45 0.36
C MET A 1 13.49 -4.72 1.01
N SER A 2 12.80 -4.60 2.13
CA SER A 2 12.23 -5.74 2.87
C SER A 2 10.74 -5.86 2.53
N HIS A 3 10.31 -7.03 2.06
CA HIS A 3 8.95 -7.28 1.60
C HIS A 3 8.64 -8.80 1.59
N ASN A 4 7.36 -9.16 1.61
CA ASN A 4 6.95 -10.53 1.27
C ASN A 4 6.92 -10.70 -0.26
N SER A 5 7.33 -11.87 -0.76
CA SER A 5 7.41 -12.15 -2.21
C SER A 5 6.07 -12.06 -2.95
N VAL A 6 4.94 -12.23 -2.25
CA VAL A 6 3.60 -12.01 -2.84
C VAL A 6 3.36 -10.55 -3.23
N ASP A 7 4.05 -9.62 -2.56
CA ASP A 7 3.92 -8.17 -2.77
C ASP A 7 4.98 -7.62 -3.75
N LYS A 8 5.73 -8.50 -4.44
CA LYS A 8 6.84 -8.12 -5.34
C LYS A 8 6.46 -7.10 -6.41
N GLN A 9 5.20 -7.08 -6.85
CA GLN A 9 4.73 -6.14 -7.87
C GLN A 9 4.83 -4.68 -7.40
N TYR A 10 4.56 -4.42 -6.12
CA TYR A 10 4.73 -3.09 -5.51
C TYR A 10 6.21 -2.75 -5.32
N GLY A 11 7.02 -3.74 -4.91
CA GLY A 11 8.47 -3.59 -4.83
C GLY A 11 9.11 -3.26 -6.17
N ASN A 12 8.62 -3.87 -7.26
CA ASN A 12 9.09 -3.58 -8.60
C ASN A 12 8.83 -2.12 -8.99
N VAL A 13 7.63 -1.57 -8.69
CA VAL A 13 7.33 -0.16 -8.99
C VAL A 13 8.27 0.78 -8.24
N LEU A 14 8.47 0.57 -6.93
CA LEU A 14 9.40 1.39 -6.15
C LEU A 14 10.85 1.28 -6.64
N ARG A 15 11.27 0.06 -7.03
CA ARG A 15 12.59 -0.19 -7.60
C ARG A 15 12.78 0.57 -8.92
N GLU A 16 11.83 0.45 -9.85
CA GLU A 16 11.90 1.17 -11.12
C GLU A 16 11.90 2.69 -10.88
N LEU A 17 11.07 3.21 -9.97
CA LEU A 17 11.10 4.62 -9.59
C LEU A 17 12.50 5.07 -9.14
N MET A 18 13.14 4.33 -8.22
CA MET A 18 14.50 4.64 -7.77
C MET A 18 15.53 4.61 -8.91
N VAL A 19 15.46 3.60 -9.78
CA VAL A 19 16.37 3.48 -10.92
C VAL A 19 16.16 4.61 -11.94
N SER A 20 14.91 4.96 -12.23
CA SER A 20 14.55 6.05 -13.14
C SER A 20 15.08 7.41 -12.67
N ILE A 21 15.16 7.63 -11.36
CA ILE A 21 15.75 8.84 -10.77
C ILE A 21 17.26 8.73 -10.57
N GLY A 22 17.93 7.77 -11.21
CA GLY A 22 19.39 7.68 -11.26
C GLY A 22 20.06 6.89 -10.13
N ILE A 23 19.31 6.21 -9.27
CA ILE A 23 19.90 5.29 -8.29
C ILE A 23 20.46 4.05 -9.01
N LEU A 24 21.72 3.73 -8.74
CA LEU A 24 22.38 2.60 -9.38
C LEU A 24 21.80 1.27 -8.89
N ASN A 25 21.70 0.30 -9.79
CA ASN A 25 21.25 -1.05 -9.44
C ASN A 25 22.13 -1.71 -8.37
N SER A 26 23.43 -1.39 -8.35
CA SER A 26 24.39 -1.86 -7.34
C SER A 26 24.08 -1.39 -5.93
N ASP A 27 23.36 -0.27 -5.80
CA ASP A 27 23.05 0.38 -4.53
C ASP A 27 21.69 -0.08 -3.99
N ILE A 28 20.95 -0.88 -4.76
CA ILE A 28 19.64 -1.41 -4.40
C ILE A 28 19.75 -2.90 -4.06
N VAL A 29 19.44 -3.24 -2.82
CA VAL A 29 19.29 -4.63 -2.37
C VAL A 29 17.81 -5.01 -2.45
N TYR A 30 17.45 -5.83 -3.45
CA TYR A 30 16.08 -6.27 -3.71
C TYR A 30 16.04 -7.63 -4.43
N THR A 31 16.13 -8.71 -3.65
CA THR A 31 16.38 -10.08 -4.15
C THR A 31 15.25 -10.70 -4.96
N SER A 32 14.06 -10.10 -4.96
CA SER A 32 12.92 -10.52 -5.79
C SER A 32 13.04 -10.12 -7.27
N HIS A 33 14.02 -9.27 -7.63
CA HIS A 33 14.26 -8.85 -9.01
C HIS A 33 15.54 -9.44 -9.59
N GLU A 34 15.50 -9.83 -10.87
CA GLU A 34 16.59 -10.58 -11.51
C GLU A 34 17.94 -9.86 -11.53
N LYS A 35 17.89 -8.54 -11.72
CA LYS A 35 19.07 -7.67 -11.73
C LYS A 35 19.66 -7.39 -10.34
N ASN A 36 19.04 -7.87 -9.26
CA ASN A 36 19.44 -7.67 -7.87
C ASN A 36 19.48 -9.01 -7.09
N LYS A 37 19.61 -10.13 -7.81
CA LYS A 37 19.67 -11.48 -7.24
C LYS A 37 20.96 -11.66 -6.42
N ILE A 38 20.88 -12.60 -5.48
CA ILE A 38 22.01 -13.04 -4.68
C ILE A 38 23.03 -13.74 -5.60
N PRO A 39 24.34 -13.46 -5.47
CA PRO A 39 25.37 -14.13 -6.25
C PRO A 39 25.30 -15.65 -6.09
N ILE A 40 25.59 -16.37 -7.18
CA ILE A 40 25.60 -17.84 -7.18
C ILE A 40 26.66 -18.34 -6.19
N GLY A 41 26.28 -19.25 -5.30
CA GLY A 41 27.18 -19.85 -4.32
C GLY A 41 27.20 -19.16 -2.95
N GLU A 42 26.54 -18.01 -2.79
CA GLU A 42 26.41 -17.35 -1.49
C GLU A 42 25.23 -17.89 -0.67
N ASN A 43 25.40 -17.93 0.66
CA ASN A 43 24.31 -18.20 1.58
C ASN A 43 23.38 -16.99 1.64
N ILE A 44 22.08 -17.23 1.45
CA ILE A 44 21.07 -16.16 1.43
C ILE A 44 21.03 -15.34 2.72
N TYR A 45 21.18 -15.97 3.89
CA TYR A 45 21.06 -15.28 5.17
C TYR A 45 22.31 -14.47 5.50
N ASP A 46 23.49 -15.03 5.20
CA ASP A 46 24.75 -14.31 5.38
C ASP A 46 24.79 -13.09 4.45
N TYR A 47 24.42 -13.27 3.17
CA TYR A 47 24.33 -12.17 2.21
C TYR A 47 23.36 -11.08 2.67
N LEU A 48 22.16 -11.45 3.11
CA LEU A 48 21.17 -10.48 3.58
C LEU A 48 21.62 -9.77 4.87
N GLY A 49 22.22 -10.49 5.81
CA GLY A 49 22.77 -9.92 7.04
C GLY A 49 23.83 -8.86 6.76
N ASP A 50 24.82 -9.22 5.95
CA ASP A 50 25.89 -8.32 5.49
C ASP A 50 25.33 -7.06 4.82
N ARG A 51 24.31 -7.23 3.97
CA ARG A 51 23.71 -6.12 3.25
C ARG A 51 22.89 -5.23 4.17
N ILE A 52 22.15 -5.78 5.13
CA ILE A 52 21.38 -4.98 6.10
C ILE A 52 22.32 -4.17 6.99
N GLU A 53 23.43 -4.76 7.45
CA GLU A 53 24.43 -4.06 8.25
C GLU A 53 25.08 -2.90 7.48
N LYS A 54 25.31 -3.08 6.18
CA LYS A 54 25.91 -2.07 5.31
C LYS A 54 24.89 -1.10 4.70
N SER A 55 23.59 -1.29 4.91
CA SER A 55 22.54 -0.48 4.30
C SER A 55 22.24 0.76 5.15
N ASN A 56 22.26 1.93 4.51
CA ASN A 56 21.91 3.17 5.20
C ASN A 56 20.39 3.36 5.35
N ILE A 57 19.60 2.82 4.42
CA ILE A 57 18.15 3.02 4.32
C ILE A 57 17.45 1.69 4.05
N VAL A 58 16.41 1.39 4.82
CA VAL A 58 15.56 0.21 4.63
C VAL A 58 14.15 0.65 4.22
N LEU A 59 13.69 0.17 3.08
CA LEU A 59 12.30 0.37 2.63
C LEU A 59 11.48 -0.85 3.04
N PHE A 60 10.53 -0.67 3.98
CA PHE A 60 9.60 -1.71 4.41
C PHE A 60 8.31 -1.64 3.59
N LEU A 61 7.98 -2.72 2.87
CA LEU A 61 6.69 -2.88 2.21
C LEU A 61 5.79 -3.74 3.11
N LEU A 62 4.97 -3.05 3.91
CA LEU A 62 4.17 -3.63 4.99
C LEU A 62 2.82 -4.11 4.47
N SER A 63 2.51 -5.37 4.76
CA SER A 63 1.27 -6.07 4.43
C SER A 63 0.95 -7.11 5.52
N GLU A 64 -0.24 -7.72 5.52
CA GLU A 64 -0.50 -8.87 6.41
C GLU A 64 0.49 -10.01 6.15
N SER A 65 0.86 -10.25 4.89
CA SER A 65 1.80 -11.30 4.48
C SER A 65 3.21 -10.99 4.97
N TYR A 66 3.59 -9.71 5.07
CA TYR A 66 4.85 -9.29 5.68
C TYR A 66 4.94 -9.77 7.13
N PHE A 67 3.93 -9.46 7.95
CA PHE A 67 3.90 -9.84 9.37
C PHE A 67 3.72 -11.34 9.63
N LYS A 68 3.36 -12.12 8.60
CA LYS A 68 3.31 -13.60 8.64
C LYS A 68 4.63 -14.25 8.20
N SER A 69 5.58 -13.48 7.66
CA SER A 69 6.86 -13.99 7.17
C SER A 69 7.95 -13.86 8.22
N VAL A 70 8.44 -15.00 8.70
CA VAL A 70 9.55 -15.06 9.68
C VAL A 70 10.79 -14.34 9.13
N VAL A 71 11.09 -14.51 7.84
CA VAL A 71 12.24 -13.83 7.20
C VAL A 71 12.06 -12.32 7.25
N CYS A 72 10.88 -11.80 6.88
CA CYS A 72 10.62 -10.36 6.89
C CYS A 72 10.74 -9.77 8.31
N LEU A 73 10.21 -10.47 9.31
CA LEU A 73 10.32 -10.03 10.72
C LEU A 73 11.78 -10.04 11.20
N ASN A 74 12.59 -11.01 10.76
CA ASN A 74 14.03 -11.03 11.07
C ASN A 74 14.77 -9.86 10.40
N GLU A 75 14.45 -9.53 9.14
CA GLU A 75 15.02 -8.35 8.45
C GLU A 75 14.64 -7.04 9.17
N MET A 76 13.39 -6.91 9.63
CA MET A 76 12.92 -5.77 10.43
C MET A 76 13.66 -5.67 11.77
N GLY A 77 13.81 -6.79 12.48
CA GLY A 77 14.57 -6.86 13.73
C GLY A 77 16.04 -6.47 13.55
N ALA A 78 16.69 -7.00 12.52
CA ALA A 78 18.08 -6.67 12.19
C ALA A 78 18.24 -5.17 11.88
N SER A 79 17.34 -4.62 11.06
CA SER A 79 17.34 -3.19 10.71
C SER A 79 17.14 -2.27 11.92
N TRP A 80 16.33 -2.71 12.89
CA TRP A 80 16.14 -1.99 14.15
C TRP A 80 17.41 -2.00 15.01
N VAL A 81 18.07 -3.15 15.13
CA VAL A 81 19.32 -3.30 15.89
C VAL A 81 20.46 -2.47 15.27
N THR A 82 20.58 -2.47 13.95
CA THR A 82 21.60 -1.69 13.22
C THR A 82 21.27 -0.19 13.14
N LYS A 83 20.10 0.22 13.63
CA LYS A 83 19.60 1.61 13.62
C LYS A 83 19.53 2.22 12.23
N ASN A 84 19.20 1.41 11.22
CA ASN A 84 19.04 1.88 9.86
C ASN A 84 17.92 2.92 9.80
N GLU A 85 18.11 3.95 8.96
CA GLU A 85 16.99 4.79 8.57
C GLU A 85 15.98 3.93 7.79
N TYR A 86 14.69 4.24 7.91
CA TYR A 86 13.69 3.46 7.21
C TYR A 86 12.48 4.29 6.79
N TYR A 87 11.87 3.84 5.69
CA TYR A 87 10.59 4.32 5.17
C TYR A 87 9.57 3.20 5.23
N MET A 88 8.33 3.54 5.58
CA MET A 88 7.20 2.61 5.60
C MET A 88 6.33 2.84 4.37
N PHE A 89 6.16 1.79 3.59
CA PHE A 89 5.22 1.74 2.48
C PHE A 89 4.16 0.70 2.80
N PHE A 90 2.89 1.08 2.75
CA PHE A 90 1.78 0.19 3.05
C PHE A 90 1.17 -0.33 1.75
N ILE A 91 1.02 -1.65 1.66
CA ILE A 91 0.24 -2.26 0.59
C ILE A 91 -1.24 -1.85 0.77
N PRO A 92 -1.96 -1.44 -0.30
CA PRO A 92 -3.37 -1.07 -0.20
C PRO A 92 -4.20 -2.15 0.52
N GLY A 93 -4.99 -1.71 1.50
CA GLY A 93 -5.81 -2.61 2.34
C GLY A 93 -5.12 -3.12 3.61
N PHE A 94 -3.85 -2.77 3.85
CA PHE A 94 -3.17 -3.12 5.11
C PHE A 94 -3.85 -2.50 6.33
N ASP A 95 -4.14 -3.35 7.32
CA ASP A 95 -4.70 -2.90 8.60
C ASP A 95 -3.62 -2.25 9.49
N ARG A 96 -3.68 -0.92 9.62
CA ARG A 96 -2.78 -0.16 10.51
C ARG A 96 -3.01 -0.40 12.00
N ASN A 97 -4.12 -1.06 12.39
CA ASN A 97 -4.39 -1.49 13.75
C ASN A 97 -4.02 -2.97 13.98
N LEU A 98 -3.39 -3.63 13.01
CA LEU A 98 -2.92 -5.00 13.16
C LEU A 98 -2.00 -5.09 14.39
N LYS A 99 -2.37 -5.92 15.37
CA LYS A 99 -1.62 -6.05 16.63
C LYS A 99 -0.13 -6.28 16.42
N ALA A 100 0.24 -7.14 15.47
CA ALA A 100 1.64 -7.41 15.14
C ALA A 100 2.41 -6.17 14.66
N PHE A 101 1.76 -5.23 13.97
CA PHE A 101 2.33 -3.94 13.59
C PHE A 101 2.37 -2.96 14.76
N MET A 102 1.31 -2.92 15.58
CA MET A 102 1.26 -2.06 16.75
C MET A 102 2.34 -2.39 17.79
N ASP A 103 2.75 -3.66 17.86
CA ASP A 103 3.72 -4.17 18.82
C ASP A 103 5.15 -4.31 18.25
N CYS A 104 5.37 -3.99 16.96
CA CYS A 104 6.68 -4.19 16.33
C CYS A 104 7.70 -3.10 16.68
N CYS A 105 8.97 -3.33 16.30
CA CYS A 105 10.10 -2.48 16.67
C CYS A 105 10.25 -1.18 15.86
N ILE A 106 9.42 -0.96 14.84
CA ILE A 106 9.42 0.27 14.05
C ILE A 106 8.41 1.28 14.61
N ASN A 107 8.76 2.56 14.57
CA ASN A 107 7.89 3.64 15.05
C ASN A 107 6.68 3.85 14.14
N GLN A 108 5.57 3.23 14.51
CA GLN A 108 4.24 3.37 13.93
C GLN A 108 3.66 4.80 13.90
N LYS A 109 4.20 5.74 14.69
CA LYS A 109 3.81 7.16 14.63
C LYS A 109 4.49 7.93 13.50
N LYS A 110 5.53 7.36 12.86
CA LYS A 110 6.08 7.94 11.62
C LYS A 110 5.03 7.83 10.51
N MET A 111 4.91 8.88 9.69
CA MET A 111 4.11 8.80 8.47
C MET A 111 4.72 7.76 7.51
N GLY A 112 3.85 7.01 6.86
CA GLY A 112 4.21 6.11 5.77
C GLY A 112 3.30 6.33 4.58
N ILE A 113 3.64 5.73 3.45
CA ILE A 113 3.00 5.98 2.15
C ILE A 113 2.16 4.78 1.77
N VAL A 114 0.86 4.96 1.56
CA VAL A 114 0.00 3.89 1.03
C VAL A 114 0.19 3.82 -0.49
N LEU A 115 0.57 2.66 -1.01
CA LEU A 115 0.91 2.47 -2.43
C LEU A 115 -0.33 2.25 -3.32
N ASN A 116 -1.33 3.14 -3.22
CA ASN A 116 -2.58 3.06 -3.99
C ASN A 116 -2.60 3.99 -5.22
N GLY A 117 -1.61 4.88 -5.36
CA GLY A 117 -1.51 5.83 -6.46
C GLY A 117 -2.53 6.98 -6.39
N ASP A 118 -3.12 7.25 -5.23
CA ASP A 118 -3.92 8.45 -4.99
C ASP A 118 -3.07 9.72 -4.81
N ASN A 119 -3.71 10.86 -4.54
CA ASN A 119 -2.98 12.11 -4.33
C ASN A 119 -2.06 12.07 -3.11
N SER A 120 -2.44 11.40 -2.01
CA SER A 120 -1.60 11.25 -0.83
C SER A 120 -0.40 10.34 -1.11
N CYS A 121 -0.59 9.26 -1.86
CA CYS A 121 0.48 8.40 -2.37
C CYS A 121 1.45 9.22 -3.23
N LYS A 122 0.93 10.01 -4.17
CA LYS A 122 1.72 10.84 -5.08
C LYS A 122 2.57 11.87 -4.32
N GLU A 123 1.98 12.64 -3.42
CA GLU A 123 2.73 13.62 -2.63
C GLU A 123 3.76 12.94 -1.72
N GLY A 124 3.40 11.82 -1.07
CA GLY A 124 4.35 11.04 -0.26
C GLY A 124 5.52 10.51 -1.09
N LEU A 125 5.27 10.01 -2.31
CA LEU A 125 6.33 9.57 -3.22
C LEU A 125 7.20 10.73 -3.70
N ARG A 126 6.63 11.91 -3.95
CA ARG A 126 7.39 13.14 -4.30
C ARG A 126 8.33 13.55 -3.18
N GLU A 127 7.86 13.53 -1.95
CA GLU A 127 8.70 13.79 -0.76
C GLU A 127 9.81 12.75 -0.64
N PHE A 128 9.45 11.46 -0.73
CA PHE A 128 10.40 10.35 -0.67
C PHE A 128 11.52 10.46 -1.71
N VAL A 129 11.19 10.66 -3.00
CA VAL A 129 12.22 10.72 -4.06
C VAL A 129 13.11 11.95 -3.91
N LYS A 130 12.58 13.10 -3.47
CA LYS A 130 13.40 14.29 -3.18
C LYS A 130 14.40 14.03 -2.07
N GLU A 131 13.94 13.47 -0.94
CA GLU A 131 14.82 13.14 0.18
C GLU A 131 15.88 12.11 -0.23
N LEU A 132 15.47 11.08 -0.99
CA LEU A 132 16.36 10.03 -1.47
C LEU A 132 17.42 10.60 -2.42
N SER A 133 17.04 11.42 -3.40
CA SER A 133 17.98 12.07 -4.33
C SER A 133 19.02 12.92 -3.59
N LEU A 134 18.61 13.67 -2.56
CA LEU A 134 19.53 14.44 -1.73
C LEU A 134 20.51 13.56 -0.96
N LYS A 135 20.01 12.51 -0.29
CA LYS A 135 20.85 11.57 0.50
C LYS A 135 21.83 10.81 -0.38
N MET A 136 21.39 10.41 -1.56
CA MET A 136 22.17 9.64 -2.53
C MET A 136 23.02 10.52 -3.46
N LYS A 137 22.93 11.85 -3.32
CA LYS A 137 23.65 12.85 -4.12
C LYS A 137 23.43 12.66 -5.63
N VAL A 138 22.19 12.34 -6.00
CA VAL A 138 21.81 12.23 -7.41
C VAL A 138 21.23 13.56 -7.86
N ASP A 139 21.81 14.11 -8.93
CA ASP A 139 21.34 15.35 -9.55
C ASP A 139 20.31 15.01 -10.63
N VAL A 140 19.02 15.16 -10.28
CA VAL A 140 17.90 14.94 -11.18
C VAL A 140 16.97 16.16 -11.12
N PRO A 141 16.59 16.74 -12.27
CA PRO A 141 15.61 17.82 -12.32
C PRO A 141 14.29 17.42 -11.62
N VAL A 142 13.70 18.34 -10.87
CA VAL A 142 12.47 18.08 -10.09
C VAL A 142 11.31 17.66 -11.00
N GLU A 143 11.26 18.19 -12.22
CA GLU A 143 10.26 17.87 -13.23
C GLU A 143 10.36 16.38 -13.61
N VAL A 144 11.58 15.87 -13.81
CA VAL A 144 11.82 14.45 -14.13
C VAL A 144 11.43 13.57 -12.95
N LEU A 145 11.78 13.96 -11.71
CA LEU A 145 11.36 13.23 -10.51
C LEU A 145 9.84 13.09 -10.46
N TYR A 146 9.11 14.17 -10.73
CA TYR A 146 7.67 14.20 -10.63
C TYR A 146 6.97 13.44 -11.75
N ASP A 147 7.52 13.46 -12.96
CA ASP A 147 7.03 12.64 -14.08
C ASP A 147 7.18 11.14 -13.79
N GLU A 148 8.31 10.72 -13.20
CA GLU A 148 8.53 9.32 -12.82
C GLU A 148 7.62 8.88 -11.65
N VAL A 149 7.32 9.79 -10.72
CA VAL A 149 6.32 9.53 -9.67
C VAL A 149 4.92 9.36 -10.27
N GLU A 150 4.53 10.17 -11.26
CA GLU A 150 3.21 10.05 -11.91
C GLU A 150 3.08 8.70 -12.62
N LYS A 151 4.08 8.31 -13.42
CA LYS A 151 4.14 6.98 -14.06
C LYS A 151 4.05 5.84 -13.03
N SER A 152 4.74 5.99 -11.90
CA SER A 152 4.68 5.01 -10.82
C SER A 152 3.28 4.92 -10.22
N CYS A 153 2.61 6.05 -9.99
CA CYS A 153 1.24 6.09 -9.50
C CYS A 153 0.24 5.47 -10.48
N GLU A 154 0.42 5.65 -11.80
CA GLU A 154 -0.36 4.95 -12.82
C GLU A 154 -0.20 3.42 -12.74
N LEU A 155 1.02 2.94 -12.52
CA LEU A 155 1.26 1.50 -12.34
C LEU A 155 0.61 1.00 -11.05
N LEU A 156 0.80 1.70 -9.93
CA LEU A 156 0.21 1.33 -8.63
C LEU A 156 -1.30 1.21 -8.68
N ARG A 157 -1.98 2.13 -9.38
CA ARG A 157 -3.43 2.09 -9.58
C ARG A 157 -3.90 0.82 -10.28
N LYS A 158 -3.09 0.25 -11.17
CA LYS A 158 -3.39 -0.96 -11.96
C LYS A 158 -3.06 -2.26 -11.21
N LEU A 159 -2.30 -2.21 -10.11
CA LEU A 159 -1.87 -3.40 -9.37
C LEU A 159 -2.95 -4.03 -8.49
N THR A 160 -4.19 -3.53 -8.52
CA THR A 160 -5.31 -4.03 -7.69
C THR A 160 -5.41 -5.55 -7.76
N PRO A 161 -5.12 -6.25 -6.66
CA PRO A 161 -5.34 -7.69 -6.66
C PRO A 161 -6.85 -7.91 -6.71
N SER A 162 -7.35 -8.62 -7.71
CA SER A 162 -8.75 -9.05 -7.81
C SER A 162 -9.21 -9.89 -6.59
N ASN A 163 -8.25 -10.30 -5.75
CA ASN A 163 -8.48 -11.02 -4.51
C ASN A 163 -8.01 -10.29 -3.24
N ALA A 164 -7.69 -8.99 -3.31
CA ALA A 164 -7.22 -8.24 -2.14
C ALA A 164 -8.30 -8.13 -1.07
N THR A 165 -7.86 -8.28 0.17
CA THR A 165 -8.68 -7.99 1.34
C THR A 165 -8.34 -6.59 1.84
N TYR A 166 -9.36 -5.80 2.11
CA TYR A 166 -9.25 -4.45 2.62
C TYR A 166 -9.83 -4.39 4.02
N VAL A 167 -9.28 -3.50 4.83
CA VAL A 167 -9.82 -3.09 6.11
C VAL A 167 -10.09 -1.60 6.06
N ALA A 168 -11.30 -1.20 6.44
CA ALA A 168 -11.69 0.20 6.48
C ALA A 168 -12.63 0.50 7.65
N SER A 169 -12.62 1.75 8.09
CA SER A 169 -13.59 2.29 9.04
C SER A 169 -14.75 2.91 8.28
N ILE A 170 -15.97 2.72 8.79
CA ILE A 170 -17.16 3.37 8.24
C ILE A 170 -17.23 4.80 8.76
N THR A 171 -17.21 5.77 7.85
CA THR A 171 -17.20 7.21 8.16
C THR A 171 -18.56 7.87 7.98
N ASP A 172 -19.42 7.27 7.16
CA ASP A 172 -20.77 7.78 6.88
C ASP A 172 -21.69 6.64 6.42
N ILE A 173 -23.00 6.80 6.60
CA ILE A 173 -24.01 5.79 6.31
C ILE A 173 -25.26 6.43 5.70
N ILE A 174 -25.74 5.85 4.61
CA ILE A 174 -27.07 6.14 4.04
C ILE A 174 -27.85 4.83 3.95
N LYS A 175 -29.03 4.77 4.60
CA LYS A 175 -29.89 3.58 4.64
C LYS A 175 -31.05 3.68 3.66
N TYR A 176 -31.30 2.59 2.95
CA TYR A 176 -32.47 2.38 2.11
C TYR A 176 -33.24 1.15 2.60
N THR A 177 -34.40 0.86 2.01
CA THR A 177 -35.24 -0.29 2.39
C THR A 177 -34.49 -1.62 2.23
N ASP A 178 -33.77 -1.82 1.11
CA ASP A 178 -33.18 -3.11 0.76
C ASP A 178 -31.66 -3.18 0.96
N TYR A 179 -31.00 -2.04 1.16
CA TYR A 179 -29.55 -1.95 1.27
C TYR A 179 -29.09 -0.74 2.09
N ILE A 180 -27.81 -0.76 2.44
CA ILE A 180 -27.09 0.34 3.10
C ILE A 180 -25.88 0.73 2.24
N PHE A 181 -25.64 2.03 2.13
CA PHE A 181 -24.39 2.59 1.64
C PHE A 181 -23.52 2.97 2.82
N CYS A 182 -22.29 2.49 2.86
CA CYS A 182 -21.33 2.78 3.92
C CYS A 182 -20.07 3.41 3.32
N LYS A 183 -19.80 4.69 3.64
CA LYS A 183 -18.58 5.37 3.21
C LYS A 183 -17.38 4.81 3.96
N ILE A 184 -16.32 4.45 3.25
CA ILE A 184 -15.07 3.95 3.84
C ILE A 184 -14.00 5.04 3.90
N ASP A 185 -13.10 4.95 4.88
CA ASP A 185 -11.97 5.87 5.12
C ASP A 185 -10.75 5.62 4.21
N ILE A 186 -10.88 4.75 3.22
CA ILE A 186 -9.82 4.41 2.27
C ILE A 186 -10.27 4.58 0.82
N LEU A 187 -9.30 4.78 -0.07
CA LEU A 187 -9.49 4.70 -1.51
C LEU A 187 -8.90 3.40 -2.05
N ILE A 188 -9.69 2.70 -2.87
CA ILE A 188 -9.32 1.42 -3.47
C ILE A 188 -8.77 1.69 -4.87
N PRO A 189 -7.56 1.19 -5.23
CA PRO A 189 -7.04 1.30 -6.60
C PRO A 189 -8.04 0.79 -7.66
N THR A 190 -8.39 1.64 -8.63
CA THR A 190 -9.37 1.32 -9.70
C THR A 190 -8.73 1.15 -11.08
N GLY A 191 -7.41 1.34 -11.20
CA GLY A 191 -6.71 1.43 -12.49
C GLY A 191 -6.74 2.83 -13.12
N GLU A 192 -7.63 3.71 -12.67
CA GLU A 192 -7.83 5.07 -13.18
C GLU A 192 -7.41 6.13 -12.17
N SER A 193 -7.28 7.38 -12.62
CA SER A 193 -7.07 8.51 -11.70
C SER A 193 -8.24 8.63 -10.74
N PHE A 194 -7.92 8.94 -9.48
CA PHE A 194 -8.94 9.35 -8.52
C PHE A 194 -9.37 10.77 -8.82
N HIS A 195 -10.67 11.01 -8.77
CA HIS A 195 -11.22 12.36 -8.89
C HIS A 195 -10.95 13.14 -7.59
N ALA A 196 -10.83 14.47 -7.70
CA ALA A 196 -10.67 15.33 -6.52
C ALA A 196 -11.89 15.14 -5.61
N GLU A 197 -11.69 14.88 -4.31
CA GLU A 197 -12.77 14.60 -3.33
C GLU A 197 -13.56 13.29 -3.57
N GLU A 198 -13.05 12.40 -4.43
CA GLU A 198 -13.64 11.06 -4.60
C GLU A 198 -13.69 10.30 -3.27
N SER A 199 -14.81 9.65 -3.00
CA SER A 199 -15.00 8.74 -1.88
C SER A 199 -15.46 7.37 -2.34
N HIS A 200 -15.15 6.32 -1.59
CA HIS A 200 -15.59 4.96 -1.91
C HIS A 200 -16.67 4.54 -0.92
N TRP A 201 -17.71 3.88 -1.41
CA TRP A 201 -18.85 3.45 -0.61
C TRP A 201 -19.16 1.99 -0.86
N LEU A 202 -19.33 1.23 0.21
CA LEU A 202 -19.82 -0.14 0.12
C LEU A 202 -21.34 -0.12 -0.06
N GLN A 203 -21.87 -0.77 -1.10
CA GLN A 203 -23.30 -1.05 -1.20
C GLN A 203 -23.60 -2.46 -0.72
N LEU A 204 -24.25 -2.56 0.43
CA LEU A 204 -24.50 -3.83 1.12
C LEU A 204 -26.01 -4.11 1.17
N TYR A 205 -26.45 -5.11 0.42
CA TYR A 205 -27.84 -5.54 0.40
C TYR A 205 -28.15 -6.43 1.60
N TYR A 206 -29.13 -6.05 2.42
CA TYR A 206 -29.46 -6.78 3.67
C TYR A 206 -29.77 -8.25 3.43
N ARG A 207 -30.40 -8.57 2.29
CA ARG A 207 -30.74 -9.95 1.90
C ARG A 207 -29.53 -10.85 1.74
N PHE A 208 -28.40 -10.32 1.26
CA PHE A 208 -27.20 -11.09 0.95
C PHE A 208 -26.10 -10.91 1.99
N ILE A 209 -26.14 -9.81 2.73
CA ILE A 209 -25.10 -9.43 3.71
C ILE A 209 -25.82 -9.10 5.03
N PRO A 210 -26.22 -10.10 5.83
CA PRO A 210 -26.99 -9.87 7.05
C PRO A 210 -26.29 -8.95 8.06
N ILE A 211 -24.96 -9.04 8.17
CA ILE A 211 -24.15 -8.19 9.06
C ILE A 211 -24.27 -6.68 8.75
N ALA A 212 -24.78 -6.32 7.56
CA ALA A 212 -25.00 -4.93 7.19
C ALA A 212 -26.00 -4.21 8.10
N GLN A 213 -26.86 -4.95 8.81
CA GLN A 213 -27.78 -4.41 9.81
C GLN A 213 -27.05 -3.89 11.06
N ASP A 214 -25.91 -4.48 11.39
CA ASP A 214 -25.12 -4.18 12.58
C ASP A 214 -24.06 -3.08 12.34
N ILE A 215 -23.85 -2.69 11.07
CA ILE A 215 -22.87 -1.67 10.70
C ILE A 215 -23.36 -0.29 11.17
N THR A 216 -22.48 0.39 11.91
CA THR A 216 -22.65 1.76 12.39
C THR A 216 -21.46 2.64 12.02
N ILE A 217 -21.60 3.96 12.07
CA ILE A 217 -20.47 4.89 11.90
C ILE A 217 -19.43 4.57 12.98
N GLY A 218 -18.16 4.43 12.58
CA GLY A 218 -17.05 3.99 13.43
C GLY A 218 -16.83 2.47 13.43
N SER A 219 -17.76 1.68 12.89
CA SER A 219 -17.54 0.24 12.68
C SER A 219 -16.34 0.02 11.77
N ARG A 220 -15.52 -0.99 12.07
CA ARG A 220 -14.44 -1.43 11.20
C ARG A 220 -14.89 -2.69 10.47
N VAL A 221 -14.64 -2.71 9.17
CA VAL A 221 -15.01 -3.82 8.31
C VAL A 221 -13.79 -4.36 7.59
N LYS A 222 -13.67 -5.68 7.55
CA LYS A 222 -12.75 -6.41 6.68
C LYS A 222 -13.54 -6.99 5.52
N PHE A 223 -13.16 -6.70 4.28
CA PHE A 223 -13.93 -7.09 3.11
C PHE A 223 -13.04 -7.40 1.89
N LYS A 224 -13.60 -8.17 0.94
CA LYS A 224 -12.97 -8.45 -0.35
C LYS A 224 -13.79 -7.80 -1.46
N VAL A 225 -13.13 -7.01 -2.29
CA VAL A 225 -13.77 -6.29 -3.41
C VAL A 225 -14.18 -7.29 -4.49
N LYS A 226 -15.44 -7.22 -4.90
CA LYS A 226 -16.01 -7.97 -6.02
C LYS A 226 -16.00 -7.16 -7.30
N ALA A 227 -16.41 -5.89 -7.22
CA ALA A 227 -16.42 -4.96 -8.34
C ALA A 227 -16.45 -3.53 -7.81
N ILE A 228 -16.01 -2.58 -8.63
CA ILE A 228 -16.13 -1.14 -8.38
C ILE A 228 -16.80 -0.56 -9.62
N THR A 229 -17.78 0.33 -9.44
CA THR A 229 -18.39 1.04 -10.58
C THR A 229 -17.46 2.12 -11.09
N ASP A 230 -17.60 2.42 -12.38
CA ASP A 230 -17.02 3.64 -12.94
C ASP A 230 -17.57 4.87 -12.22
N PHE A 231 -16.80 5.96 -12.30
CA PHE A 231 -17.24 7.24 -11.78
C PHE A 231 -18.22 7.89 -12.76
N GLU A 232 -19.48 8.03 -12.36
CA GLU A 232 -20.57 8.54 -13.21
C GLU A 232 -21.22 9.79 -12.59
N VAL A 233 -20.81 10.97 -13.07
CA VAL A 233 -21.34 12.27 -12.58
C VAL A 233 -22.86 12.35 -12.73
N GLU A 234 -23.41 11.87 -13.86
CA GLU A 234 -24.85 11.91 -14.12
C GLU A 234 -25.67 11.06 -13.13
N LYS A 235 -25.10 9.98 -12.62
CA LYS A 235 -25.77 9.03 -11.75
C LYS A 235 -25.72 9.43 -10.28
N TYR A 236 -24.60 10.00 -9.85
CA TYR A 236 -24.35 10.31 -8.43
C TYR A 236 -24.51 11.80 -8.11
N GLY A 237 -24.68 12.66 -9.12
CA GLY A 237 -24.97 14.09 -8.96
C GLY A 237 -23.87 14.79 -8.15
N ASN A 238 -24.24 15.38 -7.00
CA ASN A 238 -23.30 16.06 -6.11
C ASN A 238 -22.47 15.10 -5.23
N TYR A 239 -22.81 13.81 -5.18
CA TYR A 239 -22.03 12.84 -4.43
C TYR A 239 -20.87 12.34 -5.28
N ASN A 240 -19.67 12.74 -4.91
CA ASN A 240 -18.44 12.36 -5.60
C ASN A 240 -17.96 11.00 -5.10
N PHE A 241 -18.57 9.92 -5.60
CA PHE A 241 -18.22 8.58 -5.14
C PHE A 241 -18.21 7.49 -6.22
N ARG A 242 -17.40 6.47 -5.94
CA ARG A 242 -17.48 5.17 -6.61
C ARG A 242 -18.12 4.15 -5.68
N ASN A 243 -19.01 3.34 -6.26
CA ASN A 243 -19.66 2.27 -5.53
C ASN A 243 -18.82 1.00 -5.56
N VAL A 244 -18.66 0.37 -4.40
CA VAL A 244 -17.86 -0.82 -4.18
C VAL A 244 -18.78 -1.97 -3.79
N TYR A 245 -18.79 -3.00 -4.63
CA TYR A 245 -19.43 -4.27 -4.35
C TYR A 245 -18.41 -5.20 -3.70
N VAL A 246 -18.87 -5.95 -2.70
CA VAL A 246 -18.04 -6.92 -1.97
C VAL A 246 -18.54 -8.34 -2.17
N TYR A 247 -17.67 -9.31 -1.95
CA TYR A 247 -18.11 -10.70 -1.84
C TYR A 247 -18.85 -10.89 -0.50
N PRO A 248 -20.12 -11.38 -0.50
CA PRO A 248 -20.90 -11.52 0.72
C PRO A 248 -20.22 -12.36 1.81
N ASP A 249 -19.54 -13.44 1.42
CA ASP A 249 -18.88 -14.37 2.36
C ASP A 249 -17.57 -13.82 2.95
N PHE A 250 -17.11 -12.65 2.49
CA PHE A 250 -15.81 -12.09 2.85
C PHE A 250 -15.89 -10.74 3.56
N ILE A 251 -17.09 -10.20 3.80
CA ILE A 251 -17.26 -8.99 4.61
C ILE A 251 -17.59 -9.36 6.06
N ASN A 252 -16.87 -8.78 7.01
CA ASN A 252 -17.03 -9.03 8.45
C ASN A 252 -16.72 -7.75 9.25
N LEU A 253 -17.38 -7.58 10.41
CA LEU A 253 -17.00 -6.58 11.42
C LEU A 253 -15.75 -7.07 12.18
N ILE A 254 -14.82 -6.16 12.49
CA ILE A 254 -13.56 -6.47 13.19
C ILE A 254 -13.20 -5.47 14.29
#